data_AF-A0A2E0T1F5-F1
#
_entry.id   AF-A0A2E0T1F5-F1
#
_cell.length_a   1.000
_cell.length_b   1.000
_cell.length_c   1.000
_cell.angle_alpha   90.00
_cell.angle_beta   90.00
_cell.angle_gamma   90.00
#
_symmetry.space_group_name_H-M   'P 1'
#
loop_
_entity.id
_entity.type
_entity.pdbx_description
1 polymer ?
#
loop_
_entity_poly.entity_id
_entity_poly.type
_entity_poly.pdbx_seq_one_letter_code
_entity_poly.pdbx_strand_id
1 'polypeptide(L)'
;MAGPADPEGIPLSDPTVPIDPEQAARALGRTLAVKHTTAPSTDGRVDLVVFAFLVRAAAEAEDDAIFDSGPYLDRSRHEMARLAVETVTALPESDIAEVAITPGFDLGMVELQRDGSMIVLGDTVVGDRHLDLARAAVALALRFGPAVVAPFLDAYGLDDIDVRRLDTCQLLGSVAEEVGVAEPVDAP
;
A
#
# COMPACT_ATOMS: atom_id res chain seq x y z
N MET A 1 -30.66 17.61 -14.75
CA MET A 1 -30.40 17.07 -13.40
C MET A 1 -29.97 15.62 -13.58
N ALA A 2 -28.69 15.41 -13.88
CA ALA A 2 -28.12 14.07 -13.92
C ALA A 2 -27.89 13.62 -12.47
N GLY A 3 -28.39 12.43 -12.11
CA GLY A 3 -28.06 11.82 -10.82
C GLY A 3 -26.57 11.50 -10.73
N PRO A 4 -26.04 11.18 -9.54
CA PRO A 4 -24.67 10.67 -9.43
C PRO A 4 -24.59 9.43 -10.31
N ALA A 5 -23.64 9.41 -11.25
CA ALA A 5 -23.39 8.25 -12.08
C ALA A 5 -23.09 7.06 -11.16
N ASP A 6 -23.80 5.95 -11.34
CA ASP A 6 -23.35 4.65 -10.81
C ASP A 6 -21.88 4.48 -11.22
N PRO A 7 -20.97 4.07 -10.31
CA PRO A 7 -19.63 3.68 -10.74
C PRO A 7 -19.77 2.52 -11.73
N GLU A 8 -19.38 2.74 -12.99
CA GLU A 8 -19.50 1.74 -14.07
C GLU A 8 -18.40 0.65 -14.01
N GLY A 9 -17.56 0.69 -12.97
CA GLY A 9 -16.42 -0.23 -12.78
C GLY A 9 -16.74 -1.43 -11.91
N ILE A 10 -15.92 -2.48 -12.03
CA ILE A 10 -15.95 -3.66 -11.15
C ILE A 10 -14.73 -3.59 -10.23
N PRO A 11 -14.89 -3.70 -8.90
CA PRO A 11 -13.76 -3.74 -7.97
C PRO A 11 -12.81 -4.89 -8.30
N LEU A 12 -11.50 -4.63 -8.31
CA LEU A 12 -10.48 -5.63 -8.65
C LEU A 12 -10.37 -6.74 -7.60
N SER A 13 -10.84 -6.47 -6.38
CA SER A 13 -11.01 -7.48 -5.33
C SER A 13 -12.09 -8.53 -5.66
N ASP A 14 -13.01 -8.25 -6.59
CA ASP A 14 -14.07 -9.19 -6.96
C ASP A 14 -13.46 -10.47 -7.58
N PRO A 15 -13.76 -11.66 -7.04
CA PRO A 15 -13.21 -12.92 -7.53
C PRO A 15 -13.63 -13.24 -8.98
N THR A 16 -14.71 -12.64 -9.47
CA THR A 16 -15.33 -12.89 -10.77
C THR A 16 -14.85 -11.96 -11.88
N VAL A 17 -14.00 -10.97 -11.56
CA VAL A 17 -13.45 -10.05 -12.58
C VAL A 17 -12.72 -10.84 -13.67
N PRO A 18 -13.15 -10.75 -14.94
CA PRO A 18 -12.56 -11.51 -16.04
C PRO A 18 -11.32 -10.79 -16.57
N ILE A 19 -10.25 -10.76 -15.78
CA ILE A 19 -8.98 -10.13 -16.14
C ILE A 19 -7.82 -11.10 -16.01
N ASP A 20 -6.88 -11.02 -16.95
CA ASP A 20 -5.61 -11.74 -16.82
C ASP A 20 -4.79 -11.15 -15.64
N PRO A 21 -4.29 -11.99 -14.71
CA PRO A 21 -3.55 -11.52 -13.55
C PRO A 21 -2.34 -10.63 -13.85
N GLU A 22 -1.57 -10.95 -14.89
CA GLU A 22 -0.41 -10.14 -15.27
C GLU A 22 -0.85 -8.80 -15.87
N GLN A 23 -1.89 -8.82 -16.71
CA GLN A 23 -2.46 -7.58 -17.25
C GLN A 23 -3.00 -6.67 -16.15
N ALA A 24 -3.68 -7.23 -15.14
CA ALA A 24 -4.17 -6.50 -13.98
C ALA A 24 -3.03 -5.83 -13.20
N ALA A 25 -1.99 -6.60 -12.88
CA ALA A 25 -0.81 -6.09 -12.19
C ALA A 25 -0.09 -4.98 -12.97
N ARG A 26 0.12 -5.16 -14.27
CA ARG A 26 0.74 -4.15 -15.12
C ARG A 26 -0.12 -2.88 -15.25
N ALA A 27 -1.44 -3.02 -15.33
CA ALA A 27 -2.36 -1.89 -15.40
C ALA A 27 -2.32 -1.09 -14.11
N LEU A 28 -2.41 -1.74 -12.95
CA LEU A 28 -2.31 -1.07 -11.65
C LEU A 28 -0.95 -0.37 -11.46
N GLY A 29 0.15 -1.02 -11.87
CA GLY A 29 1.49 -0.41 -11.82
C GLY A 29 1.56 0.90 -12.60
N ARG A 30 1.03 0.92 -13.83
CA ARG A 30 0.95 2.15 -14.64
C ARG A 30 0.02 3.20 -14.02
N THR A 31 -1.13 2.78 -13.47
CA THR A 31 -2.06 3.70 -12.82
C THR A 31 -1.42 4.38 -11.61
N LEU A 32 -0.72 3.63 -10.75
CA LEU A 32 0.01 4.21 -9.62
C LEU A 32 1.18 5.09 -10.09
N ALA A 33 1.88 4.73 -11.16
CA ALA A 33 2.94 5.57 -11.72
C ALA A 33 2.39 6.94 -12.16
N VAL A 34 1.28 6.95 -12.89
CA VAL A 34 0.61 8.20 -13.30
C VAL A 34 0.16 8.99 -12.08
N LYS A 35 -0.50 8.34 -11.12
CA LYS A 35 -0.94 8.97 -9.87
C LYS A 35 0.22 9.59 -9.10
N HIS A 36 1.35 8.91 -8.98
CA HIS A 36 2.51 9.42 -8.25
C HIS A 36 3.25 10.57 -8.95
N THR A 37 2.86 10.92 -10.18
CA THR A 37 3.33 12.13 -10.87
C THR A 37 2.38 13.33 -10.73
N THR A 38 1.18 13.15 -10.17
CA THR A 38 0.27 14.26 -9.90
C THR A 38 0.75 15.05 -8.69
N ALA A 39 0.41 16.34 -8.65
CA ALA A 39 0.74 17.18 -7.50
C ALA A 39 0.05 16.61 -6.24
N PRO A 40 0.77 16.44 -5.12
CA PRO A 40 0.17 15.97 -3.89
C PRO A 40 -0.94 16.91 -3.42
N SER A 41 -2.02 16.35 -2.85
CA SER A 41 -2.97 17.11 -2.06
C SER A 41 -2.25 17.79 -0.89
N THR A 42 -2.67 19.00 -0.49
CA THR A 42 -2.16 19.65 0.73
C THR A 42 -2.88 19.21 2.00
N ASP A 43 -3.91 18.35 1.88
CA ASP A 43 -4.89 18.09 2.94
C ASP A 43 -4.46 16.99 3.93
N GLY A 44 -3.16 16.69 3.99
CA GLY A 44 -2.59 15.81 5.01
C GLY A 44 -1.33 15.08 4.54
N ARG A 45 -0.63 14.47 5.49
CA ARG A 45 0.63 13.74 5.26
C ARG A 45 0.69 12.47 6.09
N VAL A 46 1.29 11.42 5.52
CA VAL A 46 1.69 10.22 6.26
C VAL A 46 3.21 10.23 6.42
N ASP A 47 3.66 10.30 7.67
CA ASP A 47 5.07 10.13 8.03
C ASP A 47 5.33 8.67 8.46
N LEU A 48 6.30 8.02 7.82
CA LEU A 48 6.63 6.61 8.10
C LEU A 48 7.14 6.39 9.52
N VAL A 49 7.91 7.33 10.07
CA VAL A 49 8.47 7.23 11.43
C VAL A 49 7.33 7.31 12.44
N VAL A 50 6.45 8.30 12.30
CA VAL A 50 5.26 8.44 13.15
C VAL A 50 4.38 7.19 13.06
N PHE A 51 4.12 6.72 11.84
CA PHE A 51 3.32 5.50 11.63
C PHE A 51 3.94 4.29 12.32
N ALA A 52 5.25 4.06 12.17
CA ALA A 52 5.94 2.94 12.82
C ALA A 52 5.86 3.00 14.35
N PHE A 53 5.99 4.19 14.95
CA PHE A 53 5.85 4.34 16.39
C PHE A 53 4.42 4.08 16.89
N LEU A 54 3.40 4.50 16.13
CA LEU A 54 2.00 4.20 16.49
C LEU A 54 1.70 2.71 16.39
N VAL A 55 2.18 2.04 15.33
CA VAL A 55 2.06 0.58 15.18
C VAL A 55 2.71 -0.15 16.35
N ARG A 56 3.92 0.28 16.74
CA ARG A 56 4.60 -0.29 17.91
C ARG A 56 3.83 -0.06 19.21
N ALA A 57 3.34 1.16 19.44
CA ALA A 57 2.57 1.46 20.64
C ALA A 57 1.28 0.62 20.72
N ALA A 58 0.60 0.39 19.60
CA ALA A 58 -0.57 -0.48 19.54
C ALA A 58 -0.20 -1.94 19.83
N ALA A 59 0.87 -2.46 19.21
CA ALA A 59 1.34 -3.82 19.47
C ALA A 59 1.68 -4.05 20.96
N GLU A 60 2.38 -3.09 21.59
CA GLU A 60 2.80 -3.17 23.00
C GLU A 60 1.64 -2.95 24.00
N ALA A 61 0.49 -2.45 23.55
CA ALA A 61 -0.69 -2.27 24.41
C ALA A 61 -1.46 -3.58 24.65
N GLU A 62 -1.23 -4.60 23.82
CA GLU A 62 -1.83 -5.93 23.93
C GLU A 62 -0.82 -6.97 24.45
N ASP A 63 -1.33 -8.11 24.91
CA ASP A 63 -0.48 -9.27 25.20
C ASP A 63 0.24 -9.72 23.91
N ASP A 64 1.50 -10.13 24.03
CA ASP A 64 2.31 -10.50 22.87
C ASP A 64 1.78 -11.78 22.20
N ALA A 65 0.96 -11.58 21.19
CA ALA A 65 0.45 -12.63 20.32
C ALA A 65 1.43 -12.91 19.18
N ILE A 66 1.24 -14.06 18.53
CA ILE A 66 1.97 -14.44 17.33
C ILE A 66 1.14 -14.19 16.08
N PHE A 67 1.81 -13.90 14.96
CA PHE A 67 1.17 -13.92 13.65
C PHE A 67 0.69 -15.33 13.32
N ASP A 68 -0.58 -15.46 12.94
CA ASP A 68 -1.23 -16.74 12.64
C ASP A 68 -1.18 -17.11 11.14
N SER A 69 -0.68 -16.20 10.30
CA SER A 69 -0.68 -16.32 8.86
C SER A 69 0.35 -15.38 8.20
N GLY A 70 0.50 -15.49 6.87
CA GLY A 70 1.37 -14.62 6.09
C GLY A 70 2.86 -14.90 6.25
N PRO A 71 3.73 -13.97 5.80
CA PRO A 71 5.19 -14.17 5.75
C PRO A 71 5.86 -14.20 7.13
N TYR A 72 5.15 -13.79 8.18
CA TYR A 72 5.65 -13.70 9.55
C TYR A 72 5.02 -14.72 10.50
N LEU A 73 4.40 -15.77 9.95
CA LEU A 73 3.84 -16.88 10.73
C LEU A 73 4.78 -17.32 11.87
N ASP A 74 4.20 -17.50 13.06
CA ASP A 74 4.89 -17.89 14.31
C ASP A 74 5.87 -16.85 14.88
N ARG A 75 5.89 -15.61 14.35
CA ARG A 75 6.66 -14.50 14.92
C ARG A 75 5.85 -13.70 15.94
N SER A 76 6.54 -13.15 16.94
CA SER A 76 5.96 -12.26 17.96
C SER A 76 5.55 -10.92 17.34
N ARG A 77 4.34 -10.43 17.66
CA ARG A 77 3.88 -9.10 17.22
C ARG A 77 4.76 -8.00 17.80
N HIS A 78 5.22 -8.14 19.05
CA HIS A 78 6.15 -7.18 19.66
C HIS A 78 7.51 -7.18 18.95
N GLU A 79 8.06 -8.36 18.61
CA GLU A 79 9.32 -8.48 17.87
C GLU A 79 9.22 -7.79 16.51
N MET A 80 8.16 -8.07 15.76
CA MET A 80 7.98 -7.53 14.41
C MET A 80 7.69 -6.02 14.43
N ALA A 81 6.93 -5.53 15.40
CA ALA A 81 6.69 -4.09 15.57
C ALA A 81 7.96 -3.32 15.95
N ARG A 82 8.80 -3.89 16.81
CA ARG A 82 10.12 -3.33 17.10
C ARG A 82 11.00 -3.32 15.85
N LEU A 83 11.01 -4.41 15.09
CA LEU A 83 11.77 -4.49 13.84
C LEU A 83 11.28 -3.44 12.83
N ALA A 84 9.97 -3.21 12.71
CA ALA A 84 9.42 -2.18 11.83
C ALA A 84 9.93 -0.77 12.18
N VAL A 85 10.00 -0.44 13.47
CA VAL A 85 10.60 0.83 13.92
C VAL A 85 12.11 0.87 13.61
N GLU A 86 12.83 -0.22 13.89
CA GLU A 86 14.28 -0.31 13.62
C GLU A 86 14.59 -0.15 12.12
N THR A 87 13.79 -0.75 11.22
CA THR A 87 14.02 -0.65 9.77
C THR A 87 13.65 0.72 9.23
N VAL A 88 12.51 1.30 9.66
CA VAL A 88 12.10 2.66 9.26
C VAL A 88 13.13 3.70 9.71
N THR A 89 13.57 3.64 10.96
CA THR A 89 14.57 4.59 11.49
C THR A 89 15.96 4.43 10.88
N ALA A 90 16.26 3.26 10.31
CA ALA A 90 17.51 2.99 9.62
C ALA A 90 17.47 3.30 8.11
N LEU A 91 16.34 3.78 7.57
CA LEU A 91 16.26 4.25 6.20
C LEU A 91 17.10 5.53 6.04
N PRO A 92 17.84 5.69 4.93
CA PRO A 92 18.58 6.91 4.67
C PRO A 92 17.61 8.10 4.53
N GLU A 93 18.06 9.26 5.04
CA GLU A 93 17.52 10.59 4.72
C GLU A 93 17.88 10.96 3.26
N SER A 94 17.44 10.16 2.30
CA SER A 94 17.53 10.49 0.89
C SER A 94 16.35 11.38 0.50
N ASP A 95 16.57 12.35 -0.40
CA ASP A 95 15.54 13.18 -1.03
C ASP A 95 14.63 12.31 -1.92
N ILE A 96 13.75 11.53 -1.31
CA ILE A 96 12.70 10.82 -2.03
C ILE A 96 11.54 11.78 -2.17
N ALA A 97 11.15 12.04 -3.41
CA ALA A 97 9.99 12.85 -3.71
C ALA A 97 8.74 12.20 -3.10
N GLU A 98 8.12 12.90 -2.16
CA GLU A 98 6.80 12.56 -1.67
C GLU A 98 5.77 12.76 -2.77
N VAL A 99 4.79 11.85 -2.81
CA VAL A 99 3.79 11.79 -3.86
C VAL A 99 2.40 11.69 -3.26
N ALA A 100 1.38 11.82 -4.11
CA ALA A 100 0.00 11.53 -3.73
C ALA A 100 -0.20 10.01 -3.52
N ILE A 101 -0.29 9.56 -2.27
CA ILE A 101 -0.57 8.16 -1.91
C ILE A 101 -2.03 7.98 -1.47
N THR A 102 -2.54 6.75 -1.49
CA THR A 102 -3.87 6.40 -0.94
C THR A 102 -3.68 5.64 0.38
N PRO A 103 -3.93 6.26 1.54
CA PRO A 103 -3.96 5.56 2.83
C PRO A 103 -4.97 4.41 2.83
N GLY A 104 -4.66 3.32 3.51
CA GLY A 104 -5.54 2.15 3.55
C GLY A 104 -5.77 1.46 2.20
N PHE A 105 -4.86 1.62 1.22
CA PHE A 105 -4.99 1.03 -0.11
C PHE A 105 -5.33 -0.48 -0.04
N ASP A 106 -6.38 -0.87 -0.75
CA ASP A 106 -6.75 -2.26 -1.01
C ASP A 106 -7.29 -2.43 -2.45
N LEU A 107 -7.45 -3.68 -2.92
CA LEU A 107 -7.97 -3.94 -4.28
C LEU A 107 -9.47 -3.65 -4.44
N GLY A 108 -10.22 -3.44 -3.35
CA GLY A 108 -11.60 -2.97 -3.39
C GLY A 108 -11.69 -1.48 -3.77
N MET A 109 -10.63 -0.71 -3.53
CA MET A 109 -10.49 0.67 -4.01
C MET A 109 -10.08 0.76 -5.48
N VAL A 110 -9.73 -0.35 -6.14
CA VAL A 110 -9.32 -0.35 -7.54
C VAL A 110 -10.47 -0.81 -8.41
N GLU A 111 -10.97 0.05 -9.29
CA GLU A 111 -12.03 -0.31 -10.23
C GLU A 111 -11.48 -0.58 -11.63
N LEU A 112 -11.84 -1.74 -12.19
CA LEU A 112 -11.68 -2.04 -13.61
C LEU A 112 -12.83 -1.41 -14.40
N GLN A 113 -12.49 -0.49 -15.29
CA GLN A 113 -13.42 0.19 -16.17
C GLN A 113 -13.72 -0.65 -17.42
N ARG A 114 -14.83 -0.36 -18.11
CA ARG A 114 -15.25 -1.09 -19.33
C ARG A 114 -14.25 -1.00 -20.49
N ASP A 115 -13.45 0.06 -20.53
CA ASP A 115 -12.39 0.25 -21.54
C ASP A 115 -11.08 -0.48 -21.17
N GLY A 116 -11.06 -1.20 -20.04
CA GLY A 116 -9.89 -1.91 -19.52
C GLY A 116 -8.92 -1.05 -18.73
N SER A 117 -9.22 0.24 -18.53
CA SER A 117 -8.45 1.11 -17.63
C SER A 117 -8.75 0.79 -16.16
N MET A 118 -7.84 1.20 -15.28
CA MET A 118 -8.00 1.07 -13.83
C MET A 118 -7.99 2.43 -13.17
N ILE A 119 -8.91 2.61 -12.22
CA ILE A 119 -8.99 3.80 -11.39
C ILE A 119 -8.78 3.39 -9.94
N VAL A 120 -7.91 4.09 -9.22
CA VAL A 120 -7.76 3.96 -7.77
C VAL A 120 -8.65 5.03 -7.13
N LEU A 121 -9.63 4.58 -6.37
CA LEU A 121 -10.54 5.42 -5.58
C LEU A 121 -9.92 5.78 -4.23
N GLY A 122 -10.54 6.75 -3.56
CA GLY A 122 -10.13 7.22 -2.24
C GLY A 122 -9.39 8.54 -2.29
N ASP A 123 -9.38 9.21 -1.13
CA ASP A 123 -8.65 10.45 -0.97
C ASP A 123 -7.14 10.21 -1.05
N THR A 124 -6.41 11.24 -1.47
CA THR A 124 -4.95 11.18 -1.55
C THR A 124 -4.32 12.16 -0.59
N VAL A 125 -3.19 11.75 -0.02
CA VAL A 125 -2.39 12.54 0.92
C VAL A 125 -0.93 12.51 0.49
N VAL A 126 -0.12 13.40 1.06
CA VAL A 126 1.33 13.39 0.83
C VAL A 126 1.96 12.20 1.56
N GLY A 127 2.81 11.44 0.88
CA GLY A 127 3.60 10.43 1.57
C GLY A 127 4.57 9.70 0.68
N ASP A 128 5.15 8.64 1.24
CA ASP A 128 6.10 7.79 0.55
C ASP A 128 5.41 6.85 -0.44
N ARG A 129 5.76 6.93 -1.72
CA ARG A 129 5.29 6.03 -2.79
C ARG A 129 5.42 4.55 -2.41
N HIS A 130 6.45 4.18 -1.65
CA HIS A 130 6.72 2.78 -1.31
C HIS A 130 5.65 2.21 -0.37
N LEU A 131 4.93 3.06 0.37
CA LEU A 131 3.80 2.62 1.18
C LEU A 131 2.65 2.13 0.29
N ASP A 132 2.28 2.91 -0.72
CA ASP A 132 1.23 2.55 -1.69
C ASP A 132 1.66 1.32 -2.52
N LEU A 133 2.91 1.30 -2.97
CA LEU A 133 3.48 0.17 -3.73
C LEU A 133 3.52 -1.13 -2.91
N ALA A 134 3.91 -1.07 -1.64
CA ALA A 134 3.96 -2.24 -0.77
C ALA A 134 2.55 -2.81 -0.54
N ARG A 135 1.57 -1.94 -0.24
CA ARG A 135 0.16 -2.34 -0.06
C ARG A 135 -0.40 -2.97 -1.34
N ALA A 136 -0.18 -2.34 -2.49
CA ALA A 136 -0.62 -2.86 -3.78
C ALA A 136 0.03 -4.20 -4.14
N ALA A 137 1.34 -4.34 -3.90
CA ALA A 137 2.06 -5.59 -4.16
C ALA A 137 1.53 -6.74 -3.30
N VAL A 138 1.30 -6.50 -2.00
CA VAL A 138 0.72 -7.50 -1.09
C VAL A 138 -0.69 -7.87 -1.53
N ALA A 139 -1.54 -6.89 -1.82
CA ALA A 139 -2.93 -7.13 -2.19
C ALA A 139 -3.04 -7.89 -3.52
N LEU A 140 -2.21 -7.56 -4.52
CA LEU A 140 -2.07 -8.31 -5.76
C LEU A 140 -1.58 -9.74 -5.51
N ALA A 141 -0.55 -9.93 -4.69
CA ALA A 141 -0.01 -11.24 -4.38
C ALA A 141 -1.04 -12.14 -3.68
N LEU A 142 -1.84 -11.59 -2.77
CA LEU A 142 -2.94 -12.32 -2.11
C LEU A 142 -4.04 -12.71 -3.10
N ARG A 143 -4.40 -11.83 -4.05
CA ARG A 143 -5.50 -12.06 -4.99
C ARG A 143 -5.13 -12.94 -6.18
N PHE A 144 -3.91 -12.81 -6.69
CA PHE A 144 -3.47 -13.36 -7.98
C PHE A 144 -2.22 -14.24 -7.88
N GLY A 145 -1.59 -14.29 -6.71
CA GLY A 145 -0.34 -15.01 -6.47
C GLY A 145 0.90 -14.14 -6.66
N PRO A 146 2.05 -14.52 -6.06
CA PRO A 146 3.24 -13.67 -5.99
C PRO A 146 3.90 -13.40 -7.36
N ALA A 147 3.62 -14.23 -8.38
CA ALA A 147 4.20 -14.09 -9.71
C ALA A 147 3.84 -12.76 -10.39
N VAL A 148 2.76 -12.08 -9.97
CA VAL A 148 2.33 -10.82 -10.57
C VAL A 148 3.03 -9.59 -10.00
N VAL A 149 3.77 -9.72 -8.90
CA VAL A 149 4.45 -8.59 -8.23
C VAL A 149 5.53 -8.00 -9.12
N ALA A 150 6.35 -8.83 -9.77
CA ALA A 150 7.39 -8.34 -10.68
C ALA A 150 6.79 -7.57 -11.88
N PRO A 151 5.81 -8.10 -12.64
CA PRO A 151 5.11 -7.34 -13.68
C PRO A 151 4.49 -6.00 -13.20
N PHE A 152 3.99 -5.96 -11.96
CA PHE A 152 3.47 -4.73 -11.35
C PHE A 152 4.57 -3.67 -11.15
N LEU A 153 5.67 -4.03 -10.50
CA LEU A 153 6.79 -3.12 -10.24
C LEU A 153 7.48 -2.70 -11.55
N ASP A 154 7.63 -3.63 -12.50
CA ASP A 154 8.14 -3.36 -13.85
C ASP A 154 7.32 -2.28 -14.57
N ALA A 155 5.99 -2.39 -14.47
CA ALA A 155 5.08 -1.45 -15.12
C ALA A 155 4.99 -0.09 -14.41
N TYR A 156 5.28 -0.05 -13.12
CA TYR A 156 5.41 1.20 -12.36
C TYR A 156 6.67 1.98 -12.78
N GLY A 157 7.78 1.29 -13.01
CA GLY A 157 9.07 1.87 -13.40
C GLY A 157 10.15 1.58 -12.34
N LEU A 158 10.99 0.58 -12.61
CA LEU A 158 11.96 0.02 -11.64
C LEU A 158 13.12 0.94 -11.27
N ASP A 159 13.51 1.85 -12.17
CA ASP A 159 14.76 2.62 -12.02
C ASP A 159 14.74 3.55 -10.79
N ASP A 160 13.55 3.80 -10.21
CA ASP A 160 13.32 4.68 -9.07
C ASP A 160 12.77 3.96 -7.81
N ILE A 161 12.74 2.62 -7.76
CA ILE A 161 12.23 1.89 -6.58
C ILE A 161 13.39 1.50 -5.65
N ASP A 162 13.38 2.05 -4.43
CA ASP A 162 14.25 1.60 -3.35
C ASP A 162 13.66 0.32 -2.72
N VAL A 163 14.24 -0.83 -3.08
CA VAL A 163 13.82 -2.15 -2.58
C VAL A 163 13.86 -2.22 -1.06
N ARG A 164 14.84 -1.61 -0.40
CA ARG A 164 14.94 -1.64 1.07
C ARG A 164 13.80 -0.86 1.71
N ARG A 165 13.39 0.25 1.09
CA ARG A 165 12.25 1.05 1.54
C ARG A 165 10.93 0.34 1.25
N LEU A 166 10.81 -0.33 0.10
CA LEU A 166 9.67 -1.18 -0.22
C LEU A 166 9.48 -2.30 0.82
N ASP A 167 10.54 -3.05 1.13
CA ASP A 167 10.53 -4.12 2.13
C ASP A 167 10.15 -3.58 3.52
N THR A 168 10.69 -2.40 3.87
CA THR A 168 10.36 -1.70 5.13
C THR A 168 8.88 -1.34 5.20
N CYS A 169 8.32 -0.76 4.12
CA CYS A 169 6.91 -0.41 4.05
C CYS A 169 6.01 -1.65 4.06
N GLN A 170 6.44 -2.76 3.43
CA GLN A 170 5.70 -4.02 3.47
C GLN A 170 5.66 -4.60 4.89
N LEU A 171 6.81 -4.63 5.59
CA LEU A 171 6.85 -5.04 7.00
C LEU A 171 5.94 -4.16 7.85
N LEU A 172 6.09 -2.83 7.77
CA LEU A 172 5.29 -1.90 8.55
C LEU A 172 3.79 -2.10 8.28
N GLY A 173 3.39 -2.21 7.02
CA GLY A 173 2.00 -2.39 6.64
C GLY A 173 1.40 -3.70 7.15
N SER A 174 2.13 -4.82 7.05
CA SER A 174 1.67 -6.11 7.58
C SER A 174 1.50 -6.09 9.10
N VAL A 175 2.43 -5.47 9.84
CA VAL A 175 2.29 -5.36 11.30
C VAL A 175 1.13 -4.43 11.64
N ALA A 176 0.99 -3.31 10.95
CA ALA A 176 -0.09 -2.36 11.17
C ALA A 176 -1.48 -2.98 10.99
N GLU A 177 -1.66 -3.79 9.94
CA GLU A 177 -2.90 -4.54 9.69
C GLU A 177 -3.21 -5.53 10.82
N GLU A 178 -2.20 -6.30 11.25
CA GLU A 178 -2.31 -7.28 12.33
C GLU A 178 -2.73 -6.65 13.68
N VAL A 179 -2.27 -5.43 13.96
CA VAL A 179 -2.57 -4.71 15.21
C VAL A 179 -3.69 -3.66 15.05
N GLY A 180 -4.37 -3.65 13.90
CA GLY A 180 -5.53 -2.78 13.66
C GLY A 180 -5.24 -1.28 13.59
N VAL A 181 -4.04 -0.89 13.15
CA VAL A 181 -3.63 0.52 12.99
C VAL A 181 -3.65 0.91 11.51
N ALA A 182 -4.42 1.96 11.20
CA ALA A 182 -4.39 2.62 9.89
C ALA A 182 -3.27 3.66 9.81
N GLU A 183 -2.86 4.02 8.59
CA GLU A 183 -1.88 5.08 8.36
C GLU A 183 -2.37 6.41 8.99
N PRO A 184 -1.59 7.06 9.87
CA PRO A 184 -1.96 8.34 10.47
C PRO A 184 -1.86 9.44 9.41
N VAL A 185 -2.98 10.13 9.16
CA VAL A 185 -3.00 11.32 8.30
C VAL A 185 -2.95 12.55 9.20
N ASP A 186 -1.86 13.31 9.13
CA ASP A 186 -1.75 14.59 9.81
C ASP A 186 -2.82 15.55 9.28
N ALA A 187 -3.50 16.26 10.17
CA ALA A 187 -4.40 17.34 9.78
C ALA A 187 -3.59 18.50 9.14
N PRO A 188 -4.13 19.19 8.13
CA PRO A 188 -3.46 20.30 7.47
C PRO A 188 -3.14 21.49 8.39
#